data_AF-A0A2A5AG80-F1
#
_entry.id   AF-A0A2A5AG80-F1
#
_cell.length_a   1.000
_cell.length_b   1.000
_cell.length_c   1.000
_cell.angle_alpha   90.00
_cell.angle_beta   90.00
_cell.angle_gamma   90.00
#
_symmetry.space_group_name_H-M   'P 1'
#
loop_
_entity.id
_entity.type
_entity.pdbx_description
1 polymer ?
#
loop_
_entity_poly.entity_id
_entity_poly.type
_entity_poly.pdbx_seq_one_letter_code
_entity_poly.pdbx_strand_id
1 'polypeptide(L)'
;ERQISGAIVRNGRVIFTTLVPSSVECEFGGTSFLMELDFRDGSALEFPAFDLNNDGEYDGDDGDASGRASDVGIMPTVSILSDGAQDIAFGSGASGDIDVIQLSVGVEAYGRQSWRQLD
;
A
#
# COMPACT_ATOMS: atom_id res chain seq x y z
N GLU A 1 10.77 -2.14 13.38
CA GLU A 1 10.20 -2.19 12.02
C GLU A 1 11.30 -1.99 10.98
N ARG A 2 11.23 -2.67 9.83
CA ARG A 2 12.20 -2.55 8.73
C ARG A 2 11.47 -2.50 7.39
N GLN A 3 12.06 -1.80 6.42
CA GLN A 3 11.64 -1.84 5.01
C GLN A 3 12.52 -2.85 4.28
N ILE A 4 11.91 -3.84 3.63
CA ILE A 4 12.65 -4.94 2.97
C ILE A 4 12.10 -5.31 1.58
N SER A 5 10.99 -4.70 1.17
CA SER A 5 10.37 -4.92 -0.14
C SER A 5 10.99 -4.00 -1.20
N GLY A 6 10.71 -4.27 -2.47
CA GLY A 6 10.90 -3.25 -3.51
C GLY A 6 9.88 -2.12 -3.29
N ALA A 7 10.32 -0.87 -3.29
CA ALA A 7 9.40 0.27 -3.29
C ALA A 7 8.87 0.50 -4.71
N ILE A 8 7.58 0.81 -4.82
CA ILE A 8 6.90 1.15 -6.07
C ILE A 8 6.68 2.65 -6.06
N VAL A 9 7.17 3.36 -7.08
CA VAL A 9 6.94 4.80 -7.24
C VAL A 9 5.94 5.02 -8.37
N ARG A 10 4.84 5.69 -8.08
CA ARG A 10 3.74 5.94 -9.03
C ARG A 10 2.86 7.09 -8.55
N ASN A 11 2.34 7.89 -9.48
CA ASN A 11 1.35 8.95 -9.18
C ASN A 11 1.74 9.89 -8.03
N GLY A 12 3.02 10.29 -7.96
CA GLY A 12 3.53 11.18 -6.91
C GLY A 12 3.81 10.48 -5.55
N ARG A 13 3.63 9.17 -5.46
CA ARG A 13 3.71 8.42 -4.20
C ARG A 13 4.75 7.32 -4.24
N VAL A 14 5.27 6.98 -3.07
CA VAL A 14 6.09 5.79 -2.84
C VAL A 14 5.29 4.79 -2.00
N ILE A 15 5.10 3.59 -2.55
CA ILE A 15 4.33 2.49 -1.96
C ILE A 15 5.29 1.36 -1.61
N PHE A 16 5.26 0.88 -0.37
CA PHE A 16 6.13 -0.21 0.07
C PHE A 16 5.55 -0.94 1.28
N THR A 17 6.02 -2.15 1.58
CA THR A 17 5.64 -2.85 2.81
C THR A 17 6.75 -2.78 3.85
N THR A 18 6.34 -2.74 5.12
CA THR A 18 7.24 -2.90 6.25
C THR A 18 7.23 -4.35 6.75
N LEU A 19 8.15 -4.67 7.65
CA LEU A 19 8.17 -5.94 8.35
C LEU A 19 8.48 -5.69 9.83
N VAL A 20 7.63 -6.27 10.68
CA VAL A 20 7.85 -6.42 12.11
C VAL A 20 7.82 -7.92 12.41
N PRO A 21 8.96 -8.56 12.67
CA PRO A 21 8.99 -10.00 12.92
C PRO A 21 8.36 -10.32 14.28
N SER A 22 7.69 -11.47 14.38
CA SER A 22 7.22 -12.01 15.65
C SER A 22 8.39 -12.52 16.49
N SER A 23 8.30 -12.36 17.81
CA SER A 23 9.21 -13.00 18.77
C SER A 23 8.67 -14.34 19.29
N VAL A 24 7.46 -14.73 18.89
CA VAL A 24 6.82 -15.98 19.29
C VAL A 24 7.12 -17.05 18.26
N GLU A 25 7.68 -18.16 18.72
CA GLU A 25 8.01 -19.33 17.89
C GLU A 25 6.72 -19.96 17.33
N CYS A 26 6.79 -20.45 16.08
CA CYS A 26 5.69 -21.10 15.35
C CYS A 26 4.49 -20.23 14.95
N GLU A 27 4.48 -18.93 15.28
CA GLU A 27 3.60 -17.97 14.62
C GLU A 27 3.99 -17.81 13.14
N PHE A 28 3.07 -17.37 12.30
CA PHE A 28 3.29 -17.15 10.86
C PHE A 28 4.27 -15.99 10.55
N GLY A 29 5.05 -15.52 11.52
CA GLY A 29 6.29 -14.80 11.28
C GLY A 29 6.29 -13.32 11.64
N GLY A 30 5.13 -12.69 11.84
CA GLY A 30 5.04 -11.29 12.25
C GLY A 30 3.94 -10.51 11.54
N THR A 31 4.05 -9.18 11.56
CA THR A 31 3.12 -8.24 10.94
C THR A 31 3.84 -7.33 9.94
N SER A 32 3.05 -6.72 9.06
CA SER A 32 3.52 -5.69 8.12
C SER A 32 2.49 -4.60 7.98
N PHE A 33 2.94 -3.44 7.51
CA PHE A 33 2.07 -2.38 7.00
C PHE A 33 2.32 -2.21 5.51
N LEU A 34 1.26 -1.88 4.76
CA LEU A 34 1.39 -1.25 3.47
C LEU A 34 1.48 0.27 3.70
N MET A 35 2.57 0.87 3.26
CA MET A 35 2.87 2.29 3.45
C MET A 35 2.69 3.06 2.15
N GLU A 36 2.21 4.29 2.27
CA GLU A 36 2.11 5.25 1.17
C GLU A 36 2.51 6.65 1.65
N LEU A 37 3.52 7.23 0.98
CA LEU A 37 4.10 8.53 1.32
C LEU A 37 4.29 9.37 0.05
N ASP A 38 4.42 10.68 0.22
CA ASP A 38 4.83 11.58 -0.87
C ASP A 38 6.23 11.20 -1.35
N PHE A 39 6.40 10.96 -2.65
CA PHE A 39 7.69 10.51 -3.18
C PHE A 39 8.78 11.60 -3.11
N ARG A 40 8.38 12.88 -3.03
CA ARG A 40 9.27 14.05 -3.15
C ARG A 40 10.03 14.28 -1.85
N ASP A 41 9.38 14.13 -0.72
CA ASP A 41 9.93 14.45 0.59
C ASP A 41 9.67 13.39 1.68
N GLY A 42 8.86 12.36 1.39
CA GLY A 42 8.53 11.31 2.33
C GLY A 42 7.52 11.71 3.41
N SER A 43 6.83 12.84 3.25
CA SER A 43 5.73 13.21 4.15
C SER A 43 4.52 12.29 3.99
N ALA A 44 3.57 12.41 4.91
CA ALA A 44 2.21 11.92 4.66
C ALA A 44 1.65 12.59 3.40
N LEU A 45 0.75 11.90 2.72
CA LEU A 45 0.01 12.47 1.59
C LEU A 45 -0.88 13.61 2.07
N GLU A 46 -1.14 14.58 1.19
CA GLU A 46 -2.07 15.69 1.44
C GLU A 46 -3.56 15.29 1.30
N PHE A 47 -3.81 13.99 1.10
CA PHE A 47 -5.14 13.39 0.97
C PHE A 47 -5.14 12.00 1.63
N PRO A 48 -6.31 11.48 2.03
CA PRO A 48 -6.42 10.16 2.64
C PRO A 48 -5.95 9.07 1.69
N ALA A 49 -5.03 8.23 2.14
CA ALA A 49 -4.46 7.14 1.35
C ALA A 49 -5.39 5.92 1.30
N PHE A 50 -6.15 5.69 2.37
CA PHE A 50 -6.98 4.51 2.57
C PHE A 50 -8.39 4.93 2.95
N ASP A 51 -9.39 4.18 2.48
CA ASP A 51 -10.76 4.20 3.02
C ASP A 51 -10.74 3.34 4.30
N LEU A 52 -10.63 3.99 5.45
CA LEU A 52 -10.52 3.33 6.76
C LEU A 52 -11.89 3.11 7.40
N ASN A 53 -12.90 3.89 7.00
CA ASN A 53 -14.26 3.77 7.51
C ASN A 53 -15.13 2.80 6.68
N ASN A 54 -14.68 2.41 5.48
CA ASN A 54 -15.31 1.54 4.48
C ASN A 54 -16.61 2.10 3.88
N ASP A 55 -16.69 3.40 3.63
CA ASP A 55 -17.84 4.04 2.98
C ASP A 55 -17.68 4.22 1.45
N GLY A 56 -16.49 3.92 0.92
CA GLY A 56 -16.16 4.01 -0.49
C GLY A 56 -15.65 5.37 -0.93
N GLU A 57 -15.51 6.33 -0.02
CA GLU A 57 -14.90 7.64 -0.25
C GLU A 57 -13.53 7.71 0.45
N TYR A 58 -12.70 8.67 0.03
CA TYR A 58 -11.40 8.94 0.67
C TYR A 58 -11.44 10.37 1.17
N ASP A 59 -11.87 10.57 2.42
CA ASP A 59 -12.14 11.91 2.94
C ASP A 59 -11.64 12.16 4.37
N GLY A 60 -12.05 13.29 4.95
CA GLY A 60 -11.59 13.72 6.26
C GLY A 60 -11.94 12.75 7.40
N ASP A 61 -12.89 11.85 7.20
CA ASP A 61 -13.28 10.83 8.18
C ASP A 61 -12.29 9.64 8.22
N ASP A 62 -11.45 9.47 7.19
CA ASP A 62 -10.38 8.46 7.14
C ASP A 62 -9.06 8.96 7.78
N GLY A 63 -8.82 10.27 7.72
CA GLY A 63 -7.59 10.89 8.20
C GLY A 63 -6.34 10.59 7.36
N ASP A 64 -5.20 11.16 7.78
CA ASP A 64 -3.97 11.18 6.97
C ASP A 64 -3.03 9.99 7.29
N ALA A 65 -3.60 8.79 7.42
CA ALA A 65 -2.82 7.60 7.74
C ALA A 65 -1.90 7.22 6.56
N SER A 66 -0.59 7.22 6.79
CA SER A 66 0.40 6.80 5.78
C SER A 66 0.64 5.30 5.71
N GLY A 67 -0.06 4.51 6.54
CA GLY A 67 0.11 3.07 6.56
C GLY A 67 -1.13 2.32 7.03
N ARG A 68 -1.45 1.23 6.33
CA ARG A 68 -2.49 0.27 6.71
C ARG A 68 -1.85 -1.04 7.14
N ALA A 69 -2.24 -1.54 8.31
CA ALA A 69 -1.81 -2.86 8.76
C ALA A 69 -2.31 -3.94 7.80
N SER A 70 -1.48 -4.96 7.55
CA SER A 70 -1.90 -6.12 6.76
C SER A 70 -2.80 -7.05 7.56
N ASP A 71 -3.84 -7.56 6.92
CA ASP A 71 -4.72 -8.59 7.48
C ASP A 71 -4.13 -10.01 7.39
N VAL A 72 -2.99 -10.17 6.69
CA VAL A 72 -2.37 -11.47 6.35
C VAL A 72 -0.94 -11.62 6.88
N GLY A 73 -0.58 -10.80 7.86
CA GLY A 73 0.73 -10.85 8.53
C GLY A 73 1.81 -10.12 7.75
N ILE A 74 2.91 -10.79 7.44
CA ILE A 74 4.01 -10.20 6.65
C ILE A 74 3.68 -10.29 5.16
N MET A 75 3.63 -9.15 4.47
CA MET A 75 3.52 -9.06 3.02
C MET A 75 4.87 -8.74 2.36
N PRO A 76 5.21 -9.41 1.24
CA PRO A 76 6.30 -8.99 0.38
C PRO A 76 5.91 -7.71 -0.40
N THR A 77 6.68 -7.36 -1.44
CA THR A 77 6.23 -6.33 -2.41
C THR A 77 4.85 -6.71 -2.95
N VAL A 78 3.87 -5.81 -2.79
CA VAL A 78 2.52 -5.99 -3.33
C VAL A 78 2.50 -5.80 -4.84
N SER A 79 1.50 -6.40 -5.48
CA SER A 79 1.15 -6.07 -6.87
C SER A 79 0.11 -4.96 -6.87
N ILE A 80 0.21 -4.04 -7.83
CA ILE A 80 -0.74 -2.93 -7.99
C ILE A 80 -1.54 -3.13 -9.27
N LEU A 81 -2.87 -3.16 -9.14
CA LEU A 81 -3.83 -3.08 -10.24
C LEU A 81 -4.49 -1.71 -10.20
N SER A 82 -4.59 -1.02 -11.33
CA SER A 82 -5.31 0.25 -11.41
C SER A 82 -6.64 0.04 -12.11
N ASP A 83 -7.73 0.52 -11.52
CA ASP A 83 -9.07 0.48 -12.14
C ASP A 83 -9.46 1.81 -12.81
N GLY A 84 -8.61 2.82 -12.69
CA GLY A 84 -8.77 4.16 -13.25
C GLY A 84 -9.27 5.19 -12.25
N ALA A 85 -10.06 4.79 -11.25
CA ALA A 85 -10.50 5.65 -10.15
C ALA A 85 -9.58 5.54 -8.94
N GLN A 86 -8.97 4.37 -8.74
CA GLN A 86 -8.11 4.04 -7.62
C GLN A 86 -7.06 3.00 -8.03
N ASP A 87 -6.11 2.77 -7.12
CA ASP A 87 -5.18 1.66 -7.22
C ASP A 87 -5.61 0.58 -6.20
N ILE A 88 -5.41 -0.68 -6.55
CA ILE A 88 -5.68 -1.85 -5.73
C ILE A 88 -4.35 -2.54 -5.50
N ALA A 89 -3.86 -2.49 -4.27
CA ALA A 89 -2.72 -3.28 -3.84
C ALA A 89 -3.19 -4.66 -3.39
N PHE A 90 -2.54 -5.71 -3.88
CA PHE A 90 -2.82 -7.06 -3.44
C PHE A 90 -1.55 -7.89 -3.32
N GLY A 91 -1.53 -8.77 -2.33
CA GLY A 91 -0.38 -9.63 -2.07
C GLY A 91 -0.72 -10.76 -1.12
N SER A 92 -0.04 -11.89 -1.29
CA SER A 92 -0.11 -12.99 -0.34
C SER A 92 0.70 -12.67 0.90
N GLY A 93 0.15 -12.95 2.07
CA GLY A 93 0.85 -12.81 3.34
C GLY A 93 1.46 -14.10 3.86
N ALA A 94 2.16 -13.99 4.98
CA ALA A 94 2.73 -15.14 5.66
C ALA A 94 1.67 -16.06 6.30
N SER A 95 0.42 -15.61 6.47
CA SER A 95 -0.71 -16.50 6.82
C SER A 95 -1.09 -17.49 5.70
N GLY A 96 -0.67 -17.22 4.46
CA GLY A 96 -1.08 -17.96 3.26
C GLY A 96 -2.30 -17.39 2.54
N ASP A 97 -2.97 -16.40 3.13
CA ASP A 97 -4.10 -15.69 2.53
C ASP A 97 -3.62 -14.51 1.67
N ILE A 98 -4.56 -13.87 0.96
CA ILE A 98 -4.33 -12.66 0.16
C ILE A 98 -5.04 -11.49 0.82
N ASP A 99 -4.32 -10.39 0.99
CA ASP A 99 -4.89 -9.11 1.36
C ASP A 99 -5.07 -8.24 0.11
N VAL A 100 -6.17 -7.49 0.09
CA VAL A 100 -6.57 -6.60 -1.00
C VAL A 100 -6.90 -5.25 -0.39
N ILE A 101 -6.09 -4.26 -0.72
CA ILE A 101 -6.11 -2.93 -0.13
C ILE A 101 -6.39 -1.92 -1.24
N GLN A 102 -7.47 -1.17 -1.10
CA GLN A 102 -7.78 -0.05 -1.99
C GLN A 102 -6.96 1.17 -1.58
N LEU A 103 -6.41 1.86 -2.56
CA LEU A 103 -5.50 3.00 -2.40
C LEU A 103 -6.05 4.18 -3.20
N SER A 104 -6.18 5.31 -2.51
CA SER A 104 -6.47 6.57 -3.17
C SER A 104 -5.33 6.92 -4.13
N VAL A 105 -5.70 7.40 -5.32
CA VAL A 105 -4.75 7.91 -6.29
C VAL A 105 -4.61 9.42 -6.28
N GLY A 106 -5.36 10.09 -5.40
CA GLY A 106 -5.46 11.55 -5.33
C GLY A 106 -6.01 12.16 -6.63
N VAL A 107 -5.81 13.46 -6.78
CA VAL A 107 -6.23 14.22 -7.99
C VAL A 107 -5.23 14.11 -9.14
N GLU A 108 -4.05 13.51 -8.93
CA GLU A 108 -2.97 13.43 -9.93
C GLU A 108 -3.06 12.22 -10.88
N ALA A 109 -4.14 11.44 -10.83
CA ALA A 109 -4.28 10.17 -11.55
C ALA A 109 -4.67 10.28 -13.03
N TYR A 110 -4.20 11.30 -13.76
CA TYR A 110 -4.50 11.45 -15.18
C TYR A 110 -3.26 11.25 -16.06
N GLY A 111 -3.31 10.27 -16.96
CA GLY A 111 -2.30 10.07 -18.02
C GLY A 111 -1.65 8.68 -18.04
N ARG A 112 -0.65 8.53 -18.91
CA ARG A 112 0.11 7.27 -19.06
C ARG A 112 1.11 7.11 -17.91
N GLN A 113 0.85 6.15 -17.04
CA GLN A 113 1.64 5.93 -15.81
C GLN A 113 2.80 4.92 -15.97
N SER A 114 2.89 4.24 -17.11
CA SER A 114 4.04 3.39 -17.45
C SER A 114 4.14 3.14 -18.96
N TRP A 115 5.33 2.76 -19.42
CA TRP A 115 5.58 2.22 -20.75
C TRP A 115 6.35 0.91 -20.63
N ARG A 116 6.01 -0.06 -21.49
CA ARG A 116 6.77 -1.28 -21.68
C ARG A 116 6.95 -1.52 -23.17
N GLN A 117 8.19 -1.66 -23.62
CA GLN A 117 8.46 -2.21 -24.94
C GLN A 117 8.04 -3.68 -24.94
N LEU A 118 7.30 -4.08 -25.96
CA LEU A 118 7.16 -5.47 -26.31
C LEU A 118 8.00 -5.65 -27.58
N ASP A 119 9.01 -6.51 -27.47
CA ASP A 119 9.73 -7.05 -28.63
C ASP A 119 9.03 -8.32 -29.11
#